data_AF-A0A1C0TUS7-F1
#
_entry.id   AF-A0A1C0TUS7-F1
#
_cell.length_a   1.000
_cell.length_b   1.000
_cell.length_c   1.000
_cell.angle_alpha   90.00
_cell.angle_beta   90.00
_cell.angle_gamma   90.00
#
_symmetry.space_group_name_H-M   'P 1'
#
loop_
_entity.id
_entity.type
_entity.pdbx_description
1 polymer ?
#
loop_
_entity_poly.entity_id
_entity_poly.type
_entity_poly.pdbx_seq_one_letter_code
_entity_poly.pdbx_strand_id
1 'polypeptide(L)'
;MLKVELVTGFDHLHVSGAIDACSLHQHALKHKEQKRIGYLEALASSLPASKRLDISSVDPLFKRYEAGFGPIKDFLLGLKLISNRDGVSIKVRVNIFIFAFLAHAKNLDLMFHTEIKTKHKSRFLTWQKAINSLVLFESKGREVNCEQKVLVAPYLKLRKILERDSARNELALLALLTFSCPMQEKEILKVLGGSDSGLKALLFTLQDTGVVTVSCGLVTIEQVYIPIAVFFVRAKLGVDLMQLSQRWV
;
A
#
# COMPACT_ATOMS: atom_id res chain seq x y z
N MET A 1 -14.41 -7.45 -18.81
CA MET A 1 -14.84 -7.17 -17.41
C MET A 1 -13.61 -7.09 -16.51
N LEU A 2 -13.46 -5.98 -15.79
CA LEU A 2 -12.35 -5.77 -14.85
C LEU A 2 -12.73 -6.22 -13.43
N LYS A 3 -11.84 -6.98 -12.79
CA LYS A 3 -11.96 -7.44 -11.40
C LYS A 3 -10.82 -6.88 -10.56
N VAL A 4 -11.12 -6.49 -9.32
CA VAL A 4 -10.13 -6.05 -8.34
C VAL A 4 -9.97 -7.13 -7.27
N GLU A 5 -8.81 -7.78 -7.24
CA GLU A 5 -8.43 -8.71 -6.18
C GLU A 5 -7.75 -7.93 -5.04
N LEU A 6 -8.41 -7.88 -3.89
CA LEU A 6 -7.88 -7.24 -2.69
C LEU A 6 -6.90 -8.18 -2.00
N VAL A 7 -5.75 -7.63 -1.63
CA VAL A 7 -4.65 -8.38 -1.00
C VAL A 7 -4.21 -7.70 0.28
N THR A 8 -3.77 -8.50 1.24
CA THR A 8 -3.15 -8.03 2.49
C THR A 8 -1.63 -8.10 2.39
N GLY A 9 -0.97 -6.96 2.62
CA GLY A 9 0.49 -6.89 2.57
C GLY A 9 0.99 -6.97 1.13
N PHE A 10 2.23 -7.44 0.98
CA PHE A 10 3.00 -7.21 -0.24
C PHE A 10 3.16 -8.45 -1.12
N ASP A 11 2.38 -9.51 -0.86
CA ASP A 11 2.42 -10.79 -1.62
C ASP A 11 2.22 -10.61 -3.14
N HIS A 12 1.54 -9.54 -3.54
CA HIS A 12 1.15 -9.30 -4.92
C HIS A 12 2.29 -8.75 -5.78
N LEU A 13 3.43 -8.37 -5.20
CA LEU A 13 4.56 -7.77 -5.90
C LEU A 13 5.48 -8.77 -6.59
N HIS A 14 5.36 -10.06 -6.26
CA HIS A 14 6.24 -11.12 -6.77
C HIS A 14 5.50 -12.18 -7.59
N VAL A 15 4.37 -11.80 -8.21
CA VAL A 15 3.59 -12.75 -9.00
C VAL A 15 4.19 -12.93 -10.39
N SER A 16 4.76 -14.11 -10.62
CA SER A 16 5.27 -14.50 -11.95
C SER A 16 4.15 -14.43 -13.00
N GLY A 17 4.46 -13.82 -14.14
CA GLY A 17 3.54 -13.67 -15.28
C GLY A 17 2.50 -12.55 -15.14
N ALA A 18 2.47 -11.82 -14.02
CA ALA A 18 1.68 -10.60 -13.91
C ALA A 18 2.39 -9.40 -14.55
N ILE A 19 1.60 -8.48 -15.09
CA ILE A 19 2.08 -7.22 -15.66
C ILE A 19 2.23 -6.22 -14.51
N ASP A 20 3.41 -5.66 -14.36
CA ASP A 20 3.69 -4.61 -13.39
C ASP A 20 2.98 -3.30 -13.78
N ALA A 21 2.09 -2.80 -12.92
CA ALA A 21 1.29 -1.61 -13.20
C ALA A 21 2.13 -0.33 -13.33
N CYS A 22 3.22 -0.21 -12.57
CA CYS A 22 4.12 0.93 -12.66
C CYS A 22 4.80 1.01 -14.02
N SER A 23 5.34 -0.12 -14.48
CA SER A 23 5.98 -0.24 -15.80
C SER A 23 4.97 0.03 -16.91
N LEU A 24 3.75 -0.52 -16.81
CA LEU A 24 2.67 -0.27 -17.75
C LEU A 24 2.26 1.22 -17.78
N HIS A 25 2.12 1.85 -16.62
CA HIS A 25 1.80 3.27 -16.50
C HIS A 25 2.90 4.15 -17.13
N GLN A 26 4.17 3.87 -16.85
CA GLN A 26 5.30 4.61 -17.42
C GLN A 26 5.38 4.44 -18.94
N HIS A 27 5.11 3.24 -19.47
CA HIS A 27 5.04 3.00 -20.91
C HIS A 27 3.89 3.80 -21.55
N ALA A 28 2.72 3.83 -20.92
CA ALA A 28 1.59 4.62 -21.39
C ALA A 28 1.91 6.12 -21.40
N LEU A 29 2.58 6.66 -20.37
CA LEU A 29 3.00 8.06 -20.33
C LEU A 29 3.98 8.39 -21.46
N LYS A 30 5.01 7.54 -21.68
CA LYS A 30 5.96 7.72 -22.79
C LYS A 30 5.27 7.68 -24.15
N HIS A 31 4.36 6.73 -24.36
CA HIS A 31 3.60 6.61 -25.61
C HIS A 31 2.69 7.81 -25.85
N LYS A 32 2.04 8.32 -24.80
CA LYS A 32 1.21 9.52 -24.84
C LYS A 32 2.02 10.72 -25.36
N GLU A 33 3.23 10.92 -24.84
CA GLU A 33 4.13 12.01 -25.24
C GLU A 33 4.65 11.82 -26.67
N GLN A 34 5.13 10.63 -27.00
CA GLN A 34 5.73 10.33 -28.30
C GLN A 34 4.74 10.40 -29.46
N LYS A 35 3.52 9.86 -29.26
CA LYS A 35 2.49 9.79 -30.32
C LYS A 35 1.48 10.92 -30.25
N ARG A 36 1.56 11.80 -29.23
CA ARG A 36 0.58 12.88 -28.97
C ARG A 36 -0.87 12.38 -28.94
N ILE A 37 -1.10 11.22 -28.35
CA ILE A 37 -2.43 10.61 -28.18
C ILE A 37 -2.94 10.80 -26.74
N GLY A 38 -4.21 10.48 -26.49
CA GLY A 38 -4.75 10.45 -25.14
C GLY A 38 -4.16 9.32 -24.28
N TYR A 39 -4.26 9.47 -22.96
CA TYR A 39 -3.71 8.47 -22.02
C TYR A 39 -4.42 7.12 -22.14
N LEU A 40 -5.72 7.12 -22.40
CA LEU A 40 -6.51 5.90 -22.57
C LEU A 40 -6.03 5.09 -23.78
N GLU A 41 -5.82 5.75 -24.91
CA GLU A 41 -5.31 5.14 -26.15
C GLU A 41 -3.88 4.65 -25.98
N ALA A 42 -3.05 5.42 -25.28
CA ALA A 42 -1.68 5.02 -24.96
C ALA A 42 -1.66 3.78 -24.07
N LEU A 43 -2.48 3.76 -23.00
CA LEU A 43 -2.60 2.63 -22.08
C LEU A 43 -3.10 1.37 -22.81
N ALA A 44 -4.14 1.49 -23.63
CA ALA A 44 -4.65 0.39 -24.44
C ALA A 44 -3.56 -0.18 -25.37
N SER A 45 -2.78 0.69 -26.01
CA SER A 45 -1.68 0.30 -26.90
C SER A 45 -0.49 -0.33 -26.18
N SER A 46 -0.34 -0.09 -24.87
CA SER A 46 0.74 -0.66 -24.05
C SER A 46 0.36 -2.01 -23.44
N LEU A 47 -0.90 -2.44 -23.52
CA LEU A 47 -1.31 -3.76 -23.05
C LEU A 47 -0.87 -4.85 -24.04
N PRO A 48 -0.41 -6.01 -23.54
CA PRO A 48 -0.11 -7.13 -24.41
C PRO A 48 -1.39 -7.69 -25.04
N ALA A 49 -1.25 -8.23 -26.25
CA ALA A 49 -2.34 -8.82 -27.01
C ALA A 49 -2.79 -10.17 -26.41
N SER A 50 -3.46 -10.13 -25.26
CA SER A 50 -4.05 -11.29 -24.58
C SER A 50 -5.47 -11.02 -24.14
N LYS A 51 -6.33 -12.04 -24.20
CA LYS A 51 -7.72 -11.99 -23.74
C LYS A 51 -7.85 -11.96 -22.21
N ARG A 52 -6.80 -12.37 -21.49
CA ARG A 52 -6.75 -12.40 -20.03
C ARG A 52 -5.46 -11.78 -19.53
N LEU A 53 -5.59 -10.78 -18.67
CA LEU A 53 -4.48 -9.98 -18.15
C LEU A 53 -4.57 -9.95 -16.63
N ASP A 54 -3.45 -10.26 -15.99
CA ASP A 54 -3.25 -10.08 -14.55
C ASP A 54 -2.29 -8.90 -14.36
N ILE A 55 -2.72 -7.89 -13.62
CA ILE A 55 -1.94 -6.68 -13.32
C ILE A 55 -1.66 -6.64 -11.82
N SER A 56 -0.40 -6.48 -11.45
CA SER A 56 0.08 -6.40 -10.08
C SER A 56 0.73 -5.05 -9.78
N SER A 57 1.14 -4.86 -8.52
CA SER A 57 1.90 -3.69 -8.07
C SER A 57 1.21 -2.36 -8.41
N VAL A 58 -0.10 -2.24 -8.18
CA VAL A 58 -0.81 -0.97 -8.38
C VAL A 58 -0.50 0.02 -7.26
N ASP A 59 -0.14 -0.48 -6.10
CA ASP A 59 0.12 0.28 -4.89
C ASP A 59 1.14 1.41 -5.06
N PRO A 60 2.26 1.27 -5.77
CA PRO A 60 3.20 2.37 -5.95
C PRO A 60 2.67 3.48 -6.89
N LEU A 61 1.52 3.29 -7.58
CA LEU A 61 0.79 4.38 -8.23
C LEU A 61 -0.04 5.20 -7.23
N PHE A 62 -0.32 4.64 -6.05
CA PHE A 62 -0.88 5.36 -4.90
C PHE A 62 0.25 6.16 -4.23
N LYS A 63 0.58 7.30 -4.81
CA LYS A 63 1.55 8.25 -4.26
C LYS A 63 0.96 9.65 -4.30
N ARG A 64 1.24 10.43 -3.25
CA ARG A 64 0.88 11.84 -3.18
C ARG A 64 1.82 12.64 -4.08
N TYR A 65 1.51 12.71 -5.37
CA TYR A 65 2.12 13.68 -6.29
C TYR A 65 1.35 15.01 -6.20
N GLU A 66 1.84 16.06 -6.85
CA GLU A 66 1.10 17.32 -7.04
C GLU A 66 -0.31 17.08 -7.62
N ALA A 67 -0.48 16.02 -8.43
CA ALA A 67 -1.76 15.57 -8.98
C ALA A 67 -2.67 14.78 -7.99
N GLY A 68 -2.26 14.63 -6.73
CA GLY A 68 -2.97 13.83 -5.73
C GLY A 68 -3.08 12.35 -6.11
N PHE A 69 -4.22 11.73 -5.82
CA PHE A 69 -4.52 10.32 -6.12
C PHE A 69 -5.04 10.08 -7.56
N GLY A 70 -4.87 11.07 -8.45
CA GLY A 70 -5.28 10.98 -9.86
C GLY A 70 -4.68 9.77 -10.61
N PRO A 71 -3.37 9.51 -10.53
CA PRO A 71 -2.73 8.47 -11.35
C PRO A 71 -3.31 7.07 -11.17
N ILE A 72 -3.48 6.61 -9.92
CA ILE A 72 -4.08 5.29 -9.65
C ILE A 72 -5.54 5.23 -10.09
N LYS A 73 -6.31 6.31 -9.88
CA LYS A 73 -7.71 6.38 -10.30
C LYS A 73 -7.83 6.31 -11.83
N ASP A 74 -7.08 7.14 -12.53
CA ASP A 74 -7.11 7.22 -14.00
C ASP A 74 -6.62 5.92 -14.64
N PHE A 75 -5.63 5.28 -14.02
CA PHE A 75 -5.17 3.95 -14.42
C PHE A 75 -6.27 2.89 -14.26
N LEU A 76 -6.89 2.76 -13.08
CA LEU A 76 -7.94 1.77 -12.83
C LEU A 76 -9.18 2.00 -13.71
N LEU A 77 -9.59 3.27 -13.88
CA LEU A 77 -10.71 3.63 -14.77
C LEU A 77 -10.37 3.37 -16.23
N GLY A 78 -9.15 3.69 -16.67
CA GLY A 78 -8.68 3.41 -18.02
C GLY A 78 -8.74 1.91 -18.33
N LEU A 79 -8.22 1.08 -17.42
CA LEU A 79 -8.29 -0.38 -17.57
C LEU A 79 -9.74 -0.89 -17.60
N LYS A 80 -10.66 -0.31 -16.82
CA LYS A 80 -12.09 -0.67 -16.88
C LYS A 80 -12.70 -0.37 -18.24
N LEU A 81 -12.43 0.83 -18.78
CA LEU A 81 -12.93 1.24 -20.09
C LEU A 81 -12.40 0.32 -21.20
N ILE A 82 -11.09 0.03 -21.18
CA ILE A 82 -10.45 -0.90 -22.13
C ILE A 82 -11.08 -2.30 -22.01
N SER A 83 -11.21 -2.81 -20.79
CA SER A 83 -11.79 -4.12 -20.52
C SER A 83 -13.24 -4.26 -21.01
N ASN A 84 -14.00 -3.17 -20.99
CA ASN A 84 -15.38 -3.13 -21.46
C ASN A 84 -15.46 -2.99 -22.98
N ARG A 85 -14.62 -2.14 -23.58
CA ARG A 85 -14.59 -1.87 -25.03
C ARG A 85 -14.10 -3.08 -25.81
N ASP A 86 -13.00 -3.68 -25.37
CA ASP A 86 -12.27 -4.69 -26.14
C ASP A 86 -12.59 -6.13 -25.67
N GLY A 87 -13.50 -6.28 -24.71
CA GLY A 87 -13.90 -7.58 -24.16
C GLY A 87 -12.79 -8.31 -23.38
N VAL A 88 -11.68 -7.64 -23.08
CA VAL A 88 -10.53 -8.22 -22.37
C VAL A 88 -10.89 -8.44 -20.90
N SER A 89 -10.55 -9.61 -20.34
CA SER A 89 -10.69 -9.89 -18.91
C SER A 89 -9.45 -9.43 -18.17
N ILE A 90 -9.58 -8.38 -17.36
CA ILE A 90 -8.46 -7.81 -16.60
C ILE A 90 -8.69 -8.07 -15.12
N LYS A 91 -7.70 -8.65 -14.44
CA LYS A 91 -7.65 -8.76 -12.99
C LYS A 91 -6.55 -7.86 -12.45
N VAL A 92 -6.88 -7.05 -11.47
CA VAL A 92 -5.94 -6.11 -10.86
C VAL A 92 -5.80 -6.43 -9.38
N ARG A 93 -4.58 -6.56 -8.86
CA ARG A 93 -4.31 -6.76 -7.44
C ARG A 93 -3.99 -5.44 -6.75
N VAL A 94 -4.68 -5.15 -5.66
CA VAL A 94 -4.54 -3.88 -4.93
C VAL A 94 -4.51 -4.15 -3.42
N ASN A 95 -3.58 -3.52 -2.70
CA ASN A 95 -3.57 -3.58 -1.24
C ASN A 95 -4.90 -3.07 -0.66
N ILE A 96 -5.45 -3.85 0.28
CA ILE A 96 -6.75 -3.61 0.88
C ILE A 96 -6.86 -2.23 1.57
N PHE A 97 -5.77 -1.71 2.14
CA PHE A 97 -5.76 -0.40 2.77
C PHE A 97 -5.83 0.73 1.74
N ILE A 98 -5.13 0.58 0.62
CA ILE A 98 -5.20 1.52 -0.51
C ILE A 98 -6.62 1.53 -1.08
N PHE A 99 -7.17 0.33 -1.35
CA PHE A 99 -8.50 0.24 -1.93
C PHE A 99 -9.56 0.83 -0.99
N ALA A 100 -9.47 0.54 0.30
CA ALA A 100 -10.38 1.10 1.29
C ALA A 100 -10.32 2.63 1.31
N PHE A 101 -9.12 3.20 1.32
CA PHE A 101 -8.95 4.65 1.25
C PHE A 101 -9.58 5.23 -0.03
N LEU A 102 -9.34 4.62 -1.19
CA LEU A 102 -9.90 5.09 -2.47
C LEU A 102 -11.42 4.91 -2.55
N ALA A 103 -11.97 3.84 -1.99
CA ALA A 103 -13.40 3.61 -1.90
C ALA A 103 -14.07 4.73 -1.10
N HIS A 104 -13.56 5.05 0.09
CA HIS A 104 -14.11 6.12 0.92
C HIS A 104 -13.88 7.52 0.34
N ALA A 105 -12.71 7.78 -0.25
CA ALA A 105 -12.37 9.12 -0.74
C ALA A 105 -12.95 9.43 -2.14
N LYS A 106 -13.22 8.40 -2.96
CA LYS A 106 -13.54 8.54 -4.40
C LYS A 106 -14.67 7.62 -4.87
N ASN A 107 -15.38 6.93 -3.98
CA ASN A 107 -16.46 5.99 -4.31
C ASN A 107 -16.05 4.91 -5.32
N LEU A 108 -14.79 4.48 -5.21
CA LEU A 108 -14.18 3.56 -6.15
C LEU A 108 -14.87 2.18 -6.11
N ASP A 109 -15.39 1.78 -4.95
CA ASP A 109 -16.13 0.54 -4.73
C ASP A 109 -17.40 0.42 -5.58
N LEU A 110 -18.05 1.53 -5.92
CA LEU A 110 -19.22 1.54 -6.81
C LEU A 110 -18.85 1.17 -8.25
N MET A 111 -17.58 1.25 -8.61
CA MET A 111 -17.11 1.11 -9.98
C MET A 111 -16.49 -0.26 -10.27
N PHE A 112 -16.14 -1.05 -9.26
CA PHE A 112 -15.34 -2.26 -9.44
C PHE A 112 -15.94 -3.47 -8.71
N HIS A 113 -15.92 -4.62 -9.37
CA HIS A 113 -16.19 -5.89 -8.69
C HIS A 113 -14.95 -6.31 -7.90
N THR A 114 -15.11 -6.45 -6.59
CA THR A 114 -14.02 -6.80 -5.67
C THR A 114 -14.08 -8.26 -5.26
N GLU A 115 -12.91 -8.91 -5.17
CA GLU A 115 -12.75 -10.25 -4.63
C GLU A 115 -11.60 -10.28 -3.63
N ILE A 116 -11.69 -11.14 -2.61
CA ILE A 116 -10.61 -11.36 -1.66
C ILE A 116 -10.49 -12.86 -1.35
N LYS A 117 -9.25 -13.37 -1.42
CA LYS A 117 -8.99 -14.79 -1.14
C LYS A 117 -8.96 -15.07 0.36
N THR A 118 -9.31 -16.29 0.75
CA THR A 118 -9.35 -16.76 2.15
C THR A 118 -8.03 -16.50 2.90
N LYS A 119 -6.87 -16.66 2.25
CA LYS A 119 -5.57 -16.38 2.86
C LYS A 119 -5.42 -14.92 3.31
N HIS A 120 -5.94 -13.98 2.52
CA HIS A 120 -5.88 -12.55 2.81
C HIS A 120 -6.89 -12.17 3.89
N LYS A 121 -8.09 -12.74 3.84
CA LYS A 121 -9.07 -12.61 4.93
C LYS A 121 -8.50 -13.07 6.27
N SER A 122 -7.93 -14.27 6.31
CA SER A 122 -7.32 -14.84 7.51
C SER A 122 -6.19 -13.95 8.05
N ARG A 123 -5.28 -13.49 7.18
CA ARG A 123 -4.20 -12.57 7.58
C ARG A 123 -4.74 -11.25 8.15
N PHE A 124 -5.77 -10.67 7.53
CA PHE A 124 -6.42 -9.46 8.02
C PHE A 124 -6.99 -9.65 9.44
N LEU A 125 -7.69 -10.75 9.69
CA LEU A 125 -8.23 -11.06 11.01
C LEU A 125 -7.12 -11.29 12.04
N THR A 126 -6.00 -11.92 11.65
CA THR A 126 -4.82 -12.06 12.52
C THR A 126 -4.22 -10.70 12.87
N TRP A 127 -4.10 -9.78 11.91
CA TRP A 127 -3.66 -8.41 12.18
C TRP A 127 -4.62 -7.66 13.09
N GLN A 128 -5.93 -7.80 12.89
CA GLN A 128 -6.93 -7.17 13.75
C GLN A 128 -6.81 -7.65 15.20
N LYS A 129 -6.62 -8.97 15.40
CA LYS A 129 -6.35 -9.53 16.73
C LYS A 129 -5.07 -8.98 17.33
N ALA A 130 -3.98 -8.88 16.56
CA ALA A 130 -2.70 -8.34 17.04
C ALA A 130 -2.83 -6.87 17.46
N ILE A 131 -3.54 -6.05 16.67
CA ILE A 131 -3.82 -4.64 17.01
C ILE A 131 -4.63 -4.56 18.30
N ASN A 132 -5.67 -5.39 18.45
CA ASN A 132 -6.47 -5.42 19.68
C ASN A 132 -5.63 -5.84 20.91
N SER A 133 -4.73 -6.80 20.77
CA SER A 133 -3.78 -7.16 21.82
C SER A 133 -2.87 -6.00 22.21
N LEU A 134 -2.34 -5.24 21.22
CA LEU A 134 -1.54 -4.05 21.48
C LEU A 134 -2.34 -2.95 22.20
N VAL A 135 -3.60 -2.73 21.83
CA VAL A 135 -4.52 -1.81 22.54
C VAL A 135 -4.68 -2.23 24.00
N LEU A 136 -4.91 -3.52 24.26
CA LEU A 136 -5.08 -4.03 25.62
C LEU A 136 -3.77 -3.99 26.43
N PHE A 137 -2.64 -4.22 25.78
CA PHE A 137 -1.32 -4.06 26.38
C PHE A 137 -1.09 -2.60 26.80
N GLU A 138 -1.35 -1.63 25.93
CA GLU A 138 -1.16 -0.22 26.23
C GLU A 138 -2.15 0.32 27.27
N SER A 139 -3.44 0.03 27.11
CA SER A 139 -4.49 0.63 27.94
C SER A 139 -4.69 -0.05 29.29
N LYS A 140 -4.33 -1.34 29.41
CA LYS A 140 -4.64 -2.16 30.60
C LYS A 140 -3.43 -2.94 31.13
N GLY A 141 -2.24 -2.77 30.55
CA GLY A 141 -1.04 -3.51 30.95
C GLY A 141 -1.15 -5.02 30.77
N ARG A 142 -2.08 -5.51 29.93
CA ARG A 142 -2.28 -6.96 29.73
C ARG A 142 -1.17 -7.54 28.88
N GLU A 143 -0.62 -8.67 29.30
CA GLU A 143 0.39 -9.37 28.50
C GLU A 143 -0.14 -9.72 27.10
N VAL A 144 0.74 -9.56 26.10
CA VAL A 144 0.47 -9.97 24.73
C VAL A 144 0.65 -11.49 24.62
N ASN A 145 -0.34 -12.18 24.04
CA ASN A 145 -0.33 -13.63 23.85
C ASN A 145 0.99 -14.15 23.22
N CYS A 146 1.38 -15.39 23.55
CA CYS A 146 2.63 -16.00 23.09
C CYS A 146 2.84 -15.92 21.57
N GLU A 147 1.79 -16.13 20.77
CA GLU A 147 1.83 -16.06 19.30
C GLU A 147 2.21 -14.67 18.76
N GLN A 148 1.95 -13.61 19.54
CA GLN A 148 2.16 -12.22 19.18
C GLN A 148 3.30 -11.57 19.97
N LYS A 149 3.99 -12.34 20.81
CA LYS A 149 5.08 -11.85 21.67
C LYS A 149 6.24 -11.25 20.86
N VAL A 150 6.44 -11.71 19.63
CA VAL A 150 7.41 -11.15 18.67
C VAL A 150 7.19 -9.66 18.38
N LEU A 151 5.96 -9.16 18.55
CA LEU A 151 5.60 -7.76 18.30
C LEU A 151 6.02 -6.82 19.43
N VAL A 152 6.18 -7.32 20.66
CA VAL A 152 6.29 -6.48 21.87
C VAL A 152 7.56 -5.63 21.86
N ALA A 153 8.72 -6.23 21.60
CA ALA A 153 9.99 -5.50 21.62
C ALA A 153 10.06 -4.45 20.49
N PRO A 154 9.74 -4.77 19.21
CA PRO A 154 9.65 -3.77 18.15
C PRO A 154 8.64 -2.66 18.44
N TYR A 155 7.47 -3.02 18.99
CA TYR A 155 6.45 -2.06 19.39
C TYR A 155 6.96 -1.07 20.42
N LEU A 156 7.58 -1.54 21.51
CA LEU A 156 8.09 -0.67 22.58
C LEU A 156 9.20 0.27 22.09
N LYS A 157 10.10 -0.22 21.24
CA LYS A 157 11.14 0.61 20.61
C LYS A 157 10.51 1.70 19.76
N LEU A 158 9.56 1.34 18.90
CA LEU A 158 8.92 2.30 18.02
C LEU A 158 8.04 3.30 18.78
N ARG A 159 7.35 2.84 19.84
CA ARG A 159 6.57 3.69 20.74
C ARG A 159 7.41 4.84 21.29
N LYS A 160 8.60 4.54 21.82
CA LYS A 160 9.51 5.54 22.40
C LYS A 160 9.93 6.61 21.39
N ILE A 161 10.01 6.26 20.10
CA ILE A 161 10.30 7.21 19.03
C ILE A 161 9.07 8.08 18.76
N LEU A 162 7.90 7.47 18.59
CA LEU A 162 6.65 8.15 18.22
C LEU A 162 5.96 8.92 19.36
N GLU A 163 6.46 8.79 20.59
CA GLU A 163 6.08 9.65 21.72
C GLU A 163 6.72 11.05 21.65
N ARG A 164 7.77 11.23 20.85
CA ARG A 164 8.41 12.54 20.67
C ARG A 164 7.54 13.46 19.82
N ASP A 165 7.46 14.73 20.18
CA ASP A 165 6.70 15.74 19.41
C ASP A 165 7.24 15.93 17.98
N SER A 166 8.52 15.68 17.77
CA SER A 166 9.18 15.79 16.47
C SER A 166 9.01 14.57 15.56
N ALA A 167 8.33 13.50 16.00
CA ALA A 167 8.24 12.22 15.29
C ALA A 167 7.30 12.21 14.06
N ARG A 168 7.04 13.38 13.49
CA ARG A 168 6.11 13.56 12.37
C ARG A 168 6.55 12.79 11.12
N ASN A 169 7.85 12.79 10.82
CA ASN A 169 8.39 12.15 9.61
C ASN A 169 8.42 10.63 9.74
N GLU A 170 8.69 10.12 10.95
CA GLU A 170 8.62 8.71 11.32
C GLU A 170 7.21 8.18 11.14
N LEU A 171 6.21 8.89 11.68
CA LEU A 171 4.82 8.54 11.55
C LEU A 171 4.34 8.62 10.08
N ALA A 172 4.76 9.65 9.35
CA ALA A 172 4.42 9.81 7.94
C ALA A 172 5.01 8.68 7.07
N LEU A 173 6.28 8.30 7.33
CA LEU A 173 6.92 7.20 6.62
C LEU A 173 6.25 5.85 6.96
N LEU A 174 5.92 5.59 8.23
CA LEU A 174 5.20 4.39 8.62
C LEU A 174 3.84 4.30 7.92
N ALA A 175 3.07 5.39 7.92
CA ALA A 175 1.81 5.44 7.20
C ALA A 175 2.01 5.15 5.72
N LEU A 176 3.00 5.79 5.08
CA LEU A 176 3.29 5.58 3.67
C LEU A 176 3.64 4.12 3.35
N LEU A 177 4.45 3.47 4.20
CA LEU A 177 4.82 2.06 4.03
C LEU A 177 3.65 1.10 4.25
N THR A 178 2.62 1.44 5.04
CA THR A 178 1.41 0.59 5.15
C THR A 178 0.63 0.51 3.84
N PHE A 179 0.69 1.57 3.02
CA PHE A 179 0.03 1.62 1.73
C PHE A 179 0.92 1.07 0.61
N SER A 180 2.14 1.60 0.48
CA SER A 180 2.90 1.51 -0.77
C SER A 180 4.27 0.85 -0.63
N CYS A 181 4.50 0.02 0.40
CA CYS A 181 5.73 -0.74 0.54
C CYS A 181 5.86 -1.84 -0.54
N PRO A 182 7.09 -2.15 -1.01
CA PRO A 182 8.37 -1.50 -0.71
C PRO A 182 8.50 -0.18 -1.46
N MET A 183 9.33 0.72 -0.94
CA MET A 183 9.60 2.01 -1.57
C MET A 183 11.09 2.26 -1.73
N GLN A 184 11.47 2.92 -2.82
CA GLN A 184 12.84 3.42 -2.97
C GLN A 184 13.04 4.68 -2.13
N GLU A 185 14.26 4.89 -1.62
CA GLU A 185 14.63 6.10 -0.88
C GLU A 185 14.31 7.39 -1.66
N LYS A 186 14.60 7.40 -2.97
CA LYS A 186 14.27 8.52 -3.86
C LYS A 186 12.78 8.82 -3.93
N GLU A 187 11.94 7.81 -3.80
CA GLU A 187 10.48 7.98 -3.81
C GLU A 187 9.98 8.53 -2.48
N ILE A 188 10.58 8.07 -1.37
CA ILE A 188 10.28 8.58 -0.04
C ILE A 188 10.64 10.07 0.06
N LEU A 189 11.84 10.46 -0.42
CA LEU A 189 12.26 11.87 -0.47
C LEU A 189 11.30 12.75 -1.27
N LYS A 190 10.80 12.24 -2.41
CA LYS A 190 9.80 12.99 -3.21
C LYS A 190 8.50 13.23 -2.46
N VAL A 191 8.08 12.30 -1.58
CA VAL A 191 6.80 12.37 -0.88
C VAL A 191 6.92 13.12 0.45
N LEU A 192 7.97 12.87 1.23
CA LEU A 192 8.18 13.48 2.54
C LEU A 192 8.93 14.83 2.44
N GLY A 193 9.65 15.06 1.34
CA GLY A 193 10.57 16.19 1.20
C GLY A 193 11.85 16.01 2.03
N GLY A 194 12.66 17.06 2.09
CA GLY A 194 13.88 17.10 2.89
C GLY A 194 15.16 16.75 2.11
N SER A 195 16.22 16.44 2.85
CA SER A 195 17.54 16.09 2.31
C SER A 195 17.84 14.59 2.41
N ASP A 196 18.72 14.09 1.54
CA ASP A 196 19.23 12.71 1.60
C ASP A 196 19.79 12.36 2.98
N SER A 197 20.51 13.29 3.62
CA SER A 197 21.06 13.10 4.97
C SER A 197 19.95 12.97 6.03
N GLY A 198 18.89 13.77 5.93
CA GLY A 198 17.73 13.70 6.81
C GLY A 198 16.98 12.37 6.65
N LEU A 199 16.79 11.91 5.40
CA LEU A 199 16.19 10.59 5.17
C LEU A 199 17.03 9.46 5.76
N LYS A 200 18.36 9.50 5.60
CA LYS A 200 19.24 8.46 6.19
C LYS A 200 19.14 8.42 7.71
N ALA A 201 19.10 9.57 8.38
CA ALA A 201 18.93 9.63 9.83
C ALA A 201 17.55 9.10 10.28
N LEU A 202 16.49 9.42 9.52
CA LEU A 202 15.14 8.91 9.72
C LEU A 202 15.10 7.38 9.59
N LEU A 203 15.66 6.85 8.50
CA LEU A 203 15.70 5.41 8.24
C LEU A 203 16.51 4.68 9.31
N PHE A 204 17.67 5.19 9.69
CA PHE A 204 18.50 4.60 10.75
C PHE A 204 17.72 4.48 12.06
N THR A 205 16.99 5.53 12.44
CA THR A 205 16.16 5.54 13.65
C THR A 205 15.05 4.49 13.60
N LEU A 206 14.37 4.35 12.46
CA LEU A 206 13.30 3.36 12.30
C LEU A 206 13.83 1.93 12.16
N GLN A 207 15.00 1.73 11.56
CA GLN A 207 15.64 0.42 11.44
C GLN A 207 15.98 -0.19 12.79
N ASP A 208 16.42 0.61 13.77
CA ASP A 208 16.73 0.13 15.12
C ASP A 208 15.51 -0.49 15.83
N THR A 209 14.29 -0.12 15.41
CA THR A 209 13.06 -0.72 15.94
C THR A 209 12.85 -2.16 15.46
N GLY A 210 13.45 -2.55 14.34
CA GLY A 210 13.17 -3.82 13.66
C GLY A 210 11.86 -3.85 12.88
N VAL A 211 11.03 -2.80 12.93
CA VAL A 211 9.77 -2.71 12.16
C VAL A 211 10.05 -2.39 10.70
N VAL A 212 11.02 -1.51 10.44
CA VAL A 212 11.42 -1.06 9.11
C VAL A 212 12.76 -1.67 8.74
N THR A 213 12.89 -2.14 7.51
CA THR A 213 14.16 -2.65 6.97
C THR A 213 14.53 -1.91 5.70
N VAL A 214 15.84 -1.85 5.41
CA VAL A 214 16.37 -1.31 4.16
C VAL A 214 17.29 -2.35 3.56
N SER A 215 16.97 -2.80 2.34
CA SER A 215 17.77 -3.77 1.60
C SER A 215 17.84 -3.36 0.14
N CYS A 216 19.04 -3.29 -0.43
CA CYS A 216 19.26 -2.90 -1.83
C CYS A 216 18.57 -1.56 -2.21
N GLY A 217 18.51 -0.59 -1.28
CA GLY A 217 17.85 0.71 -1.50
C GLY A 217 16.31 0.67 -1.46
N LEU A 218 15.71 -0.46 -1.11
CA LEU A 218 14.29 -0.63 -0.86
C LEU A 218 14.00 -0.60 0.64
N VAL A 219 13.14 0.33 1.04
CA VAL A 219 12.62 0.48 2.40
C VAL A 219 11.33 -0.32 2.50
N THR A 220 11.24 -1.19 3.50
CA THR A 220 10.11 -2.11 3.66
C THR A 220 9.63 -2.21 5.11
N ILE A 221 8.39 -2.67 5.29
CA ILE A 221 7.87 -3.18 6.56
C ILE A 221 7.54 -4.65 6.39
N GLU A 222 8.08 -5.52 7.22
CA GLU A 222 7.74 -6.94 7.15
C GLU A 222 6.27 -7.15 7.53
N GLN A 223 5.63 -8.15 6.90
CA GLN A 223 4.19 -8.38 7.07
C GLN A 223 3.78 -8.65 8.52
N VAL A 224 4.69 -9.22 9.31
CA VAL A 224 4.46 -9.48 10.74
C VAL A 224 4.34 -8.18 11.54
N TYR A 225 5.00 -7.08 11.12
CA TYR A 225 5.01 -5.81 11.83
C TYR A 225 3.99 -4.78 11.31
N ILE A 226 3.27 -5.07 10.21
CA ILE A 226 2.16 -4.23 9.73
C ILE A 226 1.16 -3.85 10.85
N PRO A 227 0.75 -4.77 11.76
CA PRO A 227 -0.10 -4.43 12.91
C PRO A 227 0.43 -3.27 13.75
N ILE A 228 1.75 -3.19 13.97
CA ILE A 228 2.38 -2.13 14.77
C ILE A 228 2.24 -0.78 14.04
N ALA A 229 2.51 -0.74 12.74
CA ALA A 229 2.36 0.49 11.96
C ALA A 229 0.90 0.96 11.90
N VAL A 230 -0.04 0.04 11.64
CA VAL A 230 -1.47 0.36 11.62
C VAL A 230 -1.96 0.85 12.98
N PHE A 231 -1.48 0.25 14.08
CA PHE A 231 -1.76 0.70 15.43
C PHE A 231 -1.38 2.17 15.62
N PHE A 232 -0.14 2.56 15.26
CA PHE A 232 0.32 3.93 15.43
C PHE A 232 -0.33 4.92 14.47
N VAL A 233 -0.64 4.53 13.23
CA VAL A 233 -1.42 5.34 12.30
C VAL A 233 -2.78 5.68 12.92
N ARG A 234 -3.46 4.68 13.51
CA ARG A 234 -4.72 4.93 14.21
C ARG A 234 -4.52 5.83 15.43
N ALA A 235 -3.56 5.50 16.30
CA ALA A 235 -3.38 6.19 17.57
C ALA A 235 -2.92 7.65 17.42
N LYS A 236 -2.12 7.96 16.39
CA LYS A 236 -1.50 9.28 16.21
C LYS A 236 -2.11 10.11 15.08
N LEU A 237 -2.66 9.48 14.04
CA LEU A 237 -3.32 10.18 12.93
C LEU A 237 -4.86 10.08 12.97
N GLY A 238 -5.42 9.26 13.85
CA GLY A 238 -6.88 9.05 13.94
C GLY A 238 -7.48 8.25 12.78
N VAL A 239 -6.64 7.64 11.93
CA VAL A 239 -7.10 6.88 10.76
C VAL A 239 -7.13 5.39 11.09
N ASP A 240 -8.32 4.82 11.22
CA ASP A 240 -8.48 3.37 11.45
C ASP A 240 -8.55 2.59 10.13
N LEU A 241 -7.38 2.20 9.62
CA LEU A 241 -7.26 1.45 8.36
C LEU A 241 -7.98 0.08 8.41
N MET A 242 -8.04 -0.55 9.60
CA MET A 242 -8.74 -1.82 9.75
C MET A 242 -10.25 -1.61 9.62
N GLN A 243 -10.80 -0.59 10.29
CA GLN A 243 -12.22 -0.27 10.18
C GLN A 243 -12.61 0.08 8.75
N LEU A 244 -11.82 0.91 8.06
CA LEU A 244 -12.06 1.28 6.66
C LEU A 244 -12.10 0.03 5.76
N SER A 245 -11.18 -0.92 5.96
CA SER A 245 -11.08 -2.13 5.15
C SER A 245 -12.05 -3.25 5.52
N GLN A 246 -12.75 -3.16 6.66
CA GLN A 246 -13.55 -4.26 7.21
C GLN A 246 -14.69 -4.69 6.29
N ARG A 247 -15.25 -3.77 5.49
CA ARG A 247 -16.36 -4.05 4.56
C ARG A 247 -16.05 -5.19 3.56
N TRP A 248 -14.78 -5.43 3.25
CA TRP A 248 -14.39 -6.41 2.23
C TRP A 248 -13.88 -7.73 2.81
N VAL A 249 -13.76 -7.87 4.14
CA VAL A 249 -13.24 -9.08 4.81
C VAL A 249 -14.37 -9.86 5.45
#